data_AF-A0A1C0VB38-F1
#
_entry.id   AF-A0A1C0VB38-F1
#
_cell.length_a   1.000
_cell.length_b   1.000
_cell.length_c   1.000
_cell.angle_alpha   90.00
_cell.angle_beta   90.00
_cell.angle_gamma   90.00
#
_symmetry.space_group_name_H-M   'P 1'
#
loop_
_entity.id
_entity.type
_entity.pdbx_description
1 polymer ?
#
loop_
_entity_poly.entity_id
_entity_poly.type
_entity_poly.pdbx_seq_one_letter_code
_entity_poly.pdbx_strand_id
1 'polypeptide(L)'
;MASKEEMFAEAAKNWDLERLYKALAEAKRQIAPGSRSGLTSTEKLYLRGLLCGHSPAEIAQKMLQTPKSAEVYLCKTLYQYVMKVAGAPNESVGNWRNICNWLEEAGYKPQPSIESKFSSSLPIDALVKIVDMGFENQNTLTIDINIRLEFPSSSETPKTEDLNQNN
;
A
#
# COMPACT_ATOMS: atom_id res chain seq x y z
N MET A 1 13.70 -11.51 22.12
CA MET A 1 12.68 -10.46 22.28
C MET A 1 12.66 -9.67 20.98
N ALA A 2 11.58 -9.70 20.21
CA ALA A 2 11.53 -9.00 18.92
C ALA A 2 11.66 -7.50 19.16
N SER A 3 12.55 -6.83 18.41
CA SER A 3 12.75 -5.39 18.54
C SER A 3 11.46 -4.69 18.14
N LYS A 4 11.09 -3.59 18.82
CA LYS A 4 9.90 -2.78 18.49
C LYS A 4 9.88 -2.31 17.02
N GLU A 5 11.05 -2.28 16.40
CA GLU A 5 11.26 -1.92 14.99
C GLU A 5 10.93 -3.04 14.01
N GLU A 6 10.93 -4.30 14.44
CA GLU A 6 10.53 -5.48 13.65
C GLU A 6 9.02 -5.74 13.73
N MET A 7 8.35 -5.19 14.75
CA MET A 7 6.90 -5.31 14.88
C MET A 7 6.19 -4.62 13.72
N PHE A 8 5.31 -5.37 13.06
CA PHE A 8 4.52 -4.91 11.91
C PHE A 8 5.39 -4.50 10.70
N ALA A 9 6.54 -5.16 10.50
CA ALA A 9 7.39 -4.95 9.33
C ALA A 9 6.67 -5.21 7.98
N GLU A 10 5.58 -5.97 8.00
CA GLU A 10 4.68 -6.18 6.86
C GLU A 10 4.10 -4.87 6.29
N ALA A 11 3.93 -3.85 7.12
CA ALA A 11 3.48 -2.53 6.67
C ALA A 11 4.48 -1.92 5.67
N ALA A 12 5.78 -2.13 5.87
CA ALA A 12 6.83 -1.62 4.98
C ALA A 12 6.78 -2.25 3.58
N LYS A 13 6.16 -3.43 3.43
CA LYS A 13 6.02 -4.11 2.14
C LYS A 13 4.88 -3.55 1.30
N ASN A 14 3.82 -3.09 1.97
CA ASN A 14 2.58 -2.67 1.31
C ASN A 14 2.40 -1.14 1.26
N TRP A 15 3.24 -0.38 1.97
CA TRP A 15 3.07 1.06 2.15
C TRP A 15 4.40 1.81 2.08
N ASP A 16 4.38 3.02 1.53
CA ASP A 16 5.51 3.94 1.50
C ASP A 16 5.74 4.60 2.86
N LEU A 17 6.34 3.85 3.80
CA LEU A 17 6.59 4.33 5.16
C LEU A 17 7.45 5.59 5.22
N GLU A 18 8.44 5.74 4.32
CA GLU A 18 9.28 6.93 4.31
C GLU A 18 8.46 8.20 4.01
N ARG A 19 7.61 8.13 3.00
CA ARG A 19 6.75 9.24 2.57
C ARG A 19 5.69 9.54 3.63
N LEU A 20 5.11 8.50 4.23
CA LEU A 20 4.18 8.62 5.36
C LEU A 20 4.82 9.28 6.58
N TYR A 21 6.02 8.86 6.97
CA TYR A 21 6.72 9.46 8.11
C TYR A 21 7.09 10.91 7.87
N LYS A 22 7.50 11.27 6.65
CA LYS A 22 7.74 12.68 6.28
C LYS A 22 6.46 13.50 6.37
N ALA A 23 5.38 13.03 5.75
CA ALA A 23 4.09 13.73 5.74
C ALA A 23 3.50 13.91 7.14
N LEU A 24 3.52 12.85 7.97
CA LEU A 24 3.04 12.90 9.34
C LEU A 24 3.93 13.79 10.23
N ALA A 25 5.25 13.83 9.99
CA ALA A 25 6.15 14.71 10.73
C ALA A 25 5.89 16.19 10.41
N GLU A 26 5.59 16.48 9.15
CA GLU A 26 5.17 17.81 8.71
C GLU A 26 3.82 18.20 9.32
N ALA A 27 2.83 17.31 9.27
CA ALA A 27 1.54 17.52 9.93
C ALA A 27 1.66 17.77 11.44
N LYS A 28 2.51 16.99 12.12
CA LYS A 28 2.84 17.19 13.55
C LYS A 28 3.45 18.56 13.80
N ARG A 29 4.37 19.02 12.94
CA ARG A 29 4.96 20.36 13.04
C ARG A 29 3.92 21.47 12.86
N GLN A 30 2.94 21.28 11.98
CA GLN A 30 1.85 22.23 11.79
C GLN A 30 0.88 22.30 12.98
N ILE A 31 0.55 21.14 13.57
CA ILE A 31 -0.39 21.04 14.70
C ILE A 31 0.28 21.48 16.02
N ALA A 32 1.55 21.14 16.20
CA ALA A 32 2.33 21.47 17.38
C ALA A 32 3.63 22.18 16.98
N PRO A 33 3.62 23.51 16.76
CA PRO A 33 4.79 24.27 16.31
C PRO A 33 5.98 24.25 17.29
N GLY A 34 5.78 23.80 18.53
CA GLY A 34 6.85 23.57 19.51
C GLY A 34 7.53 22.19 19.40
N SER A 35 6.99 21.26 18.61
CA SER A 35 7.53 19.90 18.50
C SER A 35 8.62 19.84 17.42
N ARG A 36 9.88 20.00 17.82
CA ARG A 36 11.05 19.95 16.90
C ARG A 36 11.44 18.55 16.44
N SER A 37 10.95 17.49 17.08
CA SER A 37 11.28 16.12 16.72
C SER A 37 10.14 15.50 15.90
N GLY A 38 10.50 14.76 14.85
CA GLY A 38 9.56 14.05 13.98
C GLY A 38 8.75 12.97 14.72
N LEU A 39 8.33 11.93 14.01
CA LEU A 39 7.59 10.85 14.66
C LEU A 39 8.51 10.10 15.64
N THR A 40 8.02 9.96 16.86
CA THR A 40 8.57 9.08 17.90
C THR A 40 8.45 7.62 17.47
N SER A 41 9.29 6.75 18.02
CA SER A 41 9.26 5.31 17.71
C SER A 41 7.90 4.69 18.03
N THR A 42 7.21 5.19 19.06
CA THR A 42 5.85 4.77 19.42
C THR A 42 4.84 5.14 18.33
N GLU A 43 4.85 6.40 17.85
CA GLU A 43 3.97 6.85 16.75
C GLU A 43 4.22 6.03 15.48
N LYS A 44 5.48 5.75 15.15
CA LYS A 44 5.84 4.91 13.99
C LYS A 44 5.30 3.48 14.12
N LEU A 45 5.38 2.90 15.31
CA LEU A 45 4.89 1.55 15.59
C LEU A 45 3.36 1.48 15.48
N TYR A 46 2.66 2.44 16.09
CA TYR A 46 1.21 2.53 15.98
C TYR A 46 0.78 2.69 14.52
N LEU A 47 1.45 3.54 13.75
CA LEU A 47 1.17 3.69 12.32
C LEU A 47 1.34 2.35 11.59
N ARG A 48 2.46 1.65 11.76
CA ARG A 48 2.68 0.35 11.10
C ARG A 48 1.61 -0.68 11.48
N GLY A 49 1.23 -0.73 12.75
CA GLY A 49 0.16 -1.61 13.22
C GLY A 49 -1.16 -1.36 12.50
N LEU A 50 -1.55 -0.08 12.36
CA LEU A 50 -2.76 0.30 11.63
C LEU A 50 -2.68 -0.04 10.16
N LEU A 51 -1.55 0.23 9.50
CA LEU A 51 -1.32 -0.07 8.08
C LEU A 51 -1.32 -1.57 7.78
N CYS A 52 -0.94 -2.40 8.76
CA CYS A 52 -1.10 -3.85 8.72
C CYS A 52 -2.56 -4.33 8.91
N GLY A 53 -3.49 -3.42 9.20
CA GLY A 53 -4.89 -3.76 9.45
C GLY A 53 -5.18 -4.21 10.89
N HIS A 54 -4.28 -3.97 11.84
CA HIS A 54 -4.55 -4.26 13.25
C HIS A 54 -5.33 -3.14 13.92
N SER A 55 -6.24 -3.52 14.80
CA SER A 55 -6.96 -2.59 15.66
C SER A 55 -6.04 -1.99 16.74
N PRO A 56 -6.34 -0.78 17.24
CA PRO A 56 -5.58 -0.16 18.33
C PRO A 56 -5.50 -1.05 19.58
N ALA A 57 -6.51 -1.89 19.82
CA ALA A 57 -6.52 -2.86 20.91
C ALA A 57 -5.46 -3.97 20.73
N GLU A 58 -5.33 -4.52 19.51
CA GLU A 58 -4.31 -5.53 19.19
C GLU A 58 -2.89 -4.95 19.29
N ILE A 59 -2.71 -3.71 18.83
CA ILE A 59 -1.42 -3.01 18.93
C ILE A 59 -1.07 -2.77 20.41
N ALA A 60 -2.05 -2.35 21.22
CA ALA A 60 -1.87 -2.14 22.66
C ALA A 60 -1.47 -3.44 23.38
N GLN A 61 -2.10 -4.56 23.03
CA GLN A 61 -1.78 -5.86 23.59
C GLN A 61 -0.32 -6.24 23.31
N LYS A 62 0.17 -5.99 22.08
CA LYS A 62 1.58 -6.20 21.73
C LYS A 62 2.53 -5.22 22.42
N MET A 63 2.07 -4.01 22.74
CA MET A 63 2.83 -3.00 23.48
C MET A 63 2.78 -3.17 25.01
N LEU A 64 2.08 -4.20 25.52
CA LEU A 64 1.80 -4.40 26.95
C LEU A 64 1.12 -3.17 27.59
N GLN A 65 0.27 -2.49 26.83
CA GLN A 65 -0.52 -1.34 27.27
C GLN A 65 -2.02 -1.66 27.29
N THR A 66 -2.77 -0.88 28.06
CA THR A 66 -4.23 -0.97 28.07
C THR A 66 -4.81 -0.45 26.75
N PRO A 67 -5.76 -1.20 26.12
CA PRO A 67 -6.34 -0.83 24.83
C PRO A 67 -6.99 0.56 24.86
N LYS A 68 -7.67 0.91 25.97
CA LYS A 68 -8.23 2.25 26.18
C LYS A 68 -7.18 3.37 26.11
N SER A 69 -6.00 3.15 26.70
CA SER A 69 -4.94 4.16 26.71
C SER A 69 -4.34 4.34 25.32
N ALA A 70 -4.14 3.24 24.60
CA ALA A 70 -3.67 3.25 23.22
C ALA A 70 -4.66 3.96 22.29
N GLU A 71 -5.95 3.66 22.40
CA GLU A 71 -7.01 4.26 21.58
C GLU A 71 -7.11 5.77 21.82
N VAL A 72 -7.16 6.20 23.09
CA VAL A 72 -7.19 7.62 23.44
C VAL A 72 -5.94 8.35 22.92
N TYR A 73 -4.76 7.72 23.04
CA TYR A 73 -3.51 8.28 22.53
C TYR A 73 -3.56 8.42 21.01
N LEU A 74 -3.99 7.37 20.30
CA LEU A 74 -4.10 7.35 18.84
C LEU A 74 -5.03 8.47 18.38
N CYS A 75 -6.25 8.52 18.91
CA CYS A 75 -7.28 9.50 18.56
C CYS A 75 -6.82 10.94 18.79
N LYS A 76 -6.05 11.19 19.86
CA LYS A 76 -5.53 12.52 20.17
C LYS A 76 -4.30 12.94 19.34
N THR A 77 -3.54 11.98 18.81
CA THR A 77 -2.24 12.26 18.17
C THR A 77 -2.24 11.81 16.72
N LEU A 78 -2.07 10.51 16.47
CA LEU A 78 -1.86 9.94 15.14
C LEU A 78 -3.01 10.24 14.19
N TYR A 79 -4.26 10.18 14.66
CA TYR A 79 -5.42 10.51 13.82
C TYR A 79 -5.45 11.96 13.37
N GLN A 80 -5.07 12.90 14.24
CA GLN A 80 -5.01 14.32 13.89
C GLN A 80 -3.99 14.57 12.79
N TYR A 81 -2.84 13.89 12.88
CA TYR A 81 -1.80 13.98 11.87
C TYR A 81 -2.27 13.36 10.54
N VAL A 82 -2.87 12.16 10.58
CA VAL A 82 -3.39 11.47 9.39
C VAL A 82 -4.47 12.30 8.71
N MET A 83 -5.45 12.82 9.45
CA MET A 83 -6.50 13.69 8.88
C MET A 83 -5.92 14.91 8.20
N LYS A 84 -4.87 15.52 8.78
CA LYS A 84 -4.20 16.66 8.18
C LYS A 84 -3.47 16.29 6.89
N VAL A 85 -2.83 15.12 6.85
CA VAL A 85 -2.12 14.60 5.66
C VAL A 85 -3.10 14.21 4.56
N ALA A 86 -4.19 13.52 4.91
CA ALA A 86 -5.21 13.09 3.96
C ALA A 86 -6.14 14.22 3.51
N GLY A 87 -6.09 15.39 4.15
CA GLY A 87 -6.96 16.52 3.83
C GLY A 87 -8.43 16.29 4.14
N ALA A 88 -8.78 15.24 4.90
CA ALA A 88 -10.16 14.92 5.27
C ALA A 88 -10.61 15.78 6.46
N PRO A 89 -11.54 16.74 6.27
CA PRO A 89 -12.07 17.52 7.36
C PRO A 89 -13.28 16.76 7.92
N ASN A 90 -13.16 16.26 9.15
CA ASN A 90 -14.30 16.01 10.04
C ASN A 90 -15.10 14.70 9.86
N GLU A 91 -14.60 13.70 9.12
CA GLU A 91 -15.18 12.36 9.19
C GLU A 91 -14.89 11.71 10.56
N SER A 92 -15.90 11.04 11.09
CA SER A 92 -15.86 10.35 12.39
C SER A 92 -14.57 9.54 12.57
N VAL A 93 -13.74 10.00 13.49
CA VAL A 93 -12.47 9.41 13.95
C VAL A 93 -12.65 7.99 14.56
N GLY A 94 -13.90 7.49 14.61
CA GLY A 94 -14.23 6.24 15.28
C GLY A 94 -13.76 4.97 14.56
N ASN A 95 -13.43 5.05 13.27
CA ASN A 95 -13.06 3.85 12.51
C ASN A 95 -11.60 3.93 12.04
N TRP A 96 -10.71 3.27 12.77
CA TRP A 96 -9.28 3.15 12.40
C TRP A 96 -9.08 2.56 11.00
N ARG A 97 -10.06 1.84 10.48
CA ARG A 97 -10.09 1.34 9.09
C ARG A 97 -10.12 2.47 8.07
N ASN A 98 -10.77 3.59 8.38
CA ASN A 98 -10.83 4.75 7.48
C ASN A 98 -9.45 5.39 7.32
N ILE A 99 -8.55 5.30 8.31
CA ILE A 99 -7.16 5.76 8.16
C ILE A 99 -6.50 5.07 6.97
N CYS A 100 -6.66 3.75 6.84
CA CYS A 100 -6.09 3.02 5.72
C CYS A 100 -6.66 3.52 4.40
N ASN A 101 -7.99 3.69 4.32
CA ASN A 101 -8.63 4.20 3.11
C ASN A 101 -8.13 5.61 2.75
N TRP A 102 -8.10 6.53 3.71
CA TRP A 102 -7.63 7.90 3.46
C TRP A 102 -6.17 7.97 3.01
N LEU A 103 -5.30 7.13 3.58
CA LEU A 103 -3.90 7.05 3.17
C LEU A 103 -3.75 6.38 1.79
N GLU A 104 -4.63 5.44 1.45
CA GLU A 104 -4.70 4.84 0.12
C GLU A 104 -5.18 5.86 -0.92
N GLU A 105 -6.25 6.61 -0.64
CA GLU A 105 -6.77 7.70 -1.48
C GLU A 105 -5.76 8.83 -1.67
N ALA A 106 -4.97 9.14 -0.64
CA ALA A 106 -3.87 10.11 -0.75
C ALA A 106 -2.63 9.55 -1.49
N GLY A 107 -2.67 8.29 -1.96
CA GLY A 107 -1.64 7.68 -2.78
C GLY A 107 -0.38 7.30 -2.01
N TYR A 108 -0.50 6.97 -0.72
CA TYR A 108 0.62 6.46 0.10
C TYR A 108 0.73 4.94 0.11
N LYS A 109 -0.31 4.25 -0.31
CA LYS A 109 -0.19 2.87 -0.70
C LYS A 109 0.37 2.91 -2.12
N PRO A 110 1.57 2.36 -2.40
CA PRO A 110 1.88 2.02 -3.77
C PRO A 110 0.69 1.19 -4.24
N GLN A 111 -0.01 1.67 -5.27
CA GLN A 111 -0.99 0.83 -5.93
C GLN A 111 -0.28 -0.50 -6.15
N PRO A 112 -0.95 -1.66 -5.95
CA PRO A 112 -0.42 -2.85 -6.57
C PRO A 112 -0.26 -2.42 -8.01
N SER A 113 0.98 -2.20 -8.43
CA SER A 113 1.31 -2.13 -9.82
C SER A 113 0.55 -3.31 -10.35
N ILE A 114 -0.24 -3.09 -11.40
CA ILE A 114 -0.54 -4.20 -12.25
C ILE A 114 0.83 -4.59 -12.84
N GLU A 115 1.74 -5.14 -12.03
CA GLU A 115 2.36 -6.43 -12.25
C GLU A 115 1.20 -7.40 -12.52
N SER A 116 0.49 -7.19 -13.63
CA SER A 116 0.75 -8.00 -14.79
C SER A 116 1.26 -9.35 -14.31
N LYS A 117 0.31 -10.23 -14.03
CA LYS A 117 0.50 -11.68 -14.14
C LYS A 117 0.95 -12.10 -15.56
N PHE A 118 1.61 -11.22 -16.33
CA PHE A 118 2.42 -11.56 -17.50
C PHE A 118 3.88 -11.73 -17.08
N SER A 119 4.13 -12.39 -15.94
CA SER A 119 5.45 -12.88 -15.57
C SER A 119 5.77 -14.10 -16.42
N SER A 120 6.20 -13.86 -17.67
CA SER A 120 7.28 -14.59 -18.39
C SER A 120 7.19 -14.51 -19.92
N SER A 121 6.18 -13.86 -20.50
CA SER A 121 6.16 -13.68 -21.96
C SER A 121 5.52 -12.36 -22.36
N LEU A 122 6.34 -11.42 -22.81
CA LEU A 122 5.84 -10.30 -23.59
C LEU A 122 5.28 -10.86 -24.91
N PRO A 123 4.11 -10.39 -25.37
CA PRO A 123 3.61 -10.80 -26.67
C PRO A 123 4.62 -10.36 -27.74
N ILE A 124 4.97 -11.26 -28.65
CA ILE A 124 5.90 -10.99 -29.75
C ILE A 124 5.25 -10.01 -30.73
N ASP A 125 3.94 -10.12 -30.88
CA ASP A 125 3.12 -9.22 -31.68
C ASP A 125 1.84 -8.89 -30.91
N ALA A 126 1.46 -7.62 -30.94
CA ALA A 126 0.27 -7.10 -30.28
C ALA A 126 -0.51 -6.26 -31.28
N LEU A 127 -1.62 -6.81 -31.76
CA LEU A 127 -2.52 -6.12 -32.67
C LEU A 127 -3.73 -5.61 -31.89
N VAL A 128 -3.82 -4.29 -31.77
CA VAL A 128 -4.96 -3.60 -31.17
C VAL A 128 -5.79 -2.99 -32.29
N LYS A 129 -7.06 -3.41 -32.37
CA LYS A 129 -8.03 -2.84 -33.31
C LYS A 129 -9.17 -2.22 -32.51
N ILE A 130 -9.32 -0.90 -32.64
CA ILE A 130 -10.51 -0.21 -32.18
C ILE A 130 -11.62 -0.59 -33.16
N VAL A 131 -12.66 -1.24 -32.64
CA VAL A 131 -13.80 -1.73 -33.42
C VAL A 131 -14.83 -0.62 -33.57
N ASP A 132 -15.15 0.06 -32.47
CA ASP A 132 -16.07 1.18 -32.43
C ASP A 132 -15.68 2.15 -31.32
N MET A 133 -16.02 3.43 -31.52
CA MET A 133 -15.83 4.47 -30.51
C MET A 133 -16.98 5.46 -30.63
N GLY A 134 -17.68 5.68 -29.53
CA GLY A 134 -18.88 6.51 -29.51
C GLY A 134 -19.10 7.18 -28.18
N PHE A 135 -19.99 8.16 -28.17
CA PHE A 135 -20.54 8.71 -26.94
C PHE A 135 -21.98 8.21 -26.82
N GLU A 136 -22.28 7.46 -25.77
CA GLU A 136 -23.64 7.01 -25.50
C GLU A 136 -24.51 8.19 -25.01
N ASN A 137 -23.88 9.16 -24.35
CA ASN A 137 -24.46 10.43 -23.88
C ASN A 137 -23.32 11.42 -23.54
N GLN A 138 -23.65 12.61 -23.04
CA GLN A 138 -22.67 13.69 -22.79
C GLN A 138 -21.56 13.35 -21.78
N ASN A 139 -21.69 12.24 -21.04
CA ASN A 139 -20.78 11.88 -19.96
C ASN A 139 -20.16 10.49 -20.11
N THR A 140 -20.50 9.73 -21.14
CA THR A 140 -20.03 8.35 -21.32
C THR A 140 -19.48 8.14 -22.72
N LEU A 141 -18.16 7.98 -22.80
CA LEU A 141 -17.43 7.52 -23.98
C LEU A 141 -17.35 5.99 -23.94
N THR A 142 -17.86 5.32 -24.96
CA THR A 142 -17.74 3.88 -25.19
C THR A 142 -16.61 3.63 -26.20
N ILE A 143 -15.77 2.63 -25.92
CA ILE A 143 -14.71 2.18 -26.82
C ILE A 143 -14.76 0.67 -26.86
N ASP A 144 -15.12 0.11 -28.00
CA ASP A 144 -15.06 -1.32 -28.28
C ASP A 144 -13.69 -1.64 -28.87
N ILE A 145 -12.92 -2.47 -28.15
CA ILE A 145 -11.55 -2.81 -28.53
C ILE A 145 -11.44 -4.31 -28.72
N ASN A 146 -10.92 -4.72 -29.88
CA ASN A 146 -10.50 -6.08 -30.12
C ASN A 146 -8.97 -6.16 -30.01
N ILE A 147 -8.47 -7.07 -29.17
CA ILE A 147 -7.05 -7.23 -28.89
C ILE A 147 -6.64 -8.66 -29.24
N ARG A 148 -5.62 -8.81 -30.11
CA ARG A 148 -4.94 -10.09 -30.35
C ARG A 148 -3.52 -10.00 -29.83
N LEU A 149 -3.14 -10.99 -29.02
CA LEU A 149 -1.82 -11.12 -28.43
C LEU A 149 -1.24 -12.47 -28.86
N GLU A 150 -0.03 -12.47 -29.41
CA GLU A 150 0.69 -13.68 -29.76
C GLU A 150 1.87 -13.89 -28.80
N PHE A 151 1.83 -14.98 -28.04
CA PHE A 151 2.83 -15.29 -27.03
C PHE A 151 3.77 -16.41 -27.52
N PRO A 152 5.07 -16.38 -27.17
CA PRO A 152 5.99 -17.48 -27.42
C PRO A 152 5.52 -18.75 -26.72
N SER A 153 5.37 -19.84 -27.48
CA SER A 153 5.14 -21.16 -26.91
C SER A 153 6.44 -21.68 -26.31
N SER A 154 6.54 -21.70 -24.98
CA SER A 154 7.63 -22.38 -24.28
C SER A 154 7.46 -23.89 -24.40
N SER A 155 7.94 -24.47 -25.50
CA SER A 155 8.13 -25.92 -25.62
C SER A 155 9.52 -26.21 -26.19
N GLU A 156 10.54 -26.03 -25.35
CA GLU A 156 11.79 -26.74 -25.48
C GLU A 156 11.95 -27.62 -24.24
N THR A 157 11.64 -28.90 -24.39
CA THR A 157 12.06 -29.95 -23.46
C THR A 157 13.59 -30.00 -23.42
N PRO A 158 14.23 -30.14 -22.24
CA PRO A 158 15.68 -30.28 -22.15
C PRO A 158 16.12 -31.56 -22.88
N LYS A 159 17.07 -31.44 -23.82
CA LYS A 159 17.83 -32.60 -24.32
C LYS A 159 18.58 -33.21 -23.15
N THR A 160 18.22 -34.43 -22.77
CA THR A 160 19.02 -35.29 -21.90
C THR A 160 20.39 -35.50 -22.54
N GLU A 161 21.44 -35.03 -21.88
CA GLU A 161 22.84 -35.31 -22.21
C GLU A 161 23.11 -36.81 -21.96
N ASP A 162 23.33 -37.57 -23.02
CA ASP A 162 23.82 -38.95 -22.95
C ASP A 162 25.32 -38.91 -22.66
N LEU A 163 25.68 -39.20 -21.41
CA LEU A 163 27.06 -39.44 -20.98
C LEU A 163 27.54 -40.78 -21.58
N ASN A 164 28.20 -40.72 -22.74
CA ASN A 164 29.04 -41.83 -23.19
C ASN A 164 30.52 -41.52 -22.91
N GLN A 165 31.01 -42.15 -21.85
CA GLN A 165 32.37 -42.08 -21.36
C GLN A 165 33.17 -43.22 -22.01
N ASN A 166 34.06 -42.89 -22.94
CA ASN A 166 35.00 -43.86 -23.53
C ASN A 166 36.44 -43.41 -23.24
N ASN A 167 37.07 -44.05 -22.25
CA ASN A 167 38.51 -44.10 -22.06
C ASN A 167 38.96 -45.55 -22.12
#